data_AF-V6KYJ3-F1
#
_entry.id   AF-V6KYJ3-F1
#
_cell.length_a   1.000
_cell.length_b   1.000
_cell.length_c   1.000
_cell.angle_alpha   90.00
_cell.angle_beta   90.00
_cell.angle_gamma   90.00
#
_symmetry.space_group_name_H-M   'P 1'
#
loop_
_entity.id
_entity.type
_entity.pdbx_description
1 polymer ?
#
loop_
_entity_poly.entity_id
_entity_poly.type
_entity_poly.pdbx_seq_one_letter_code
_entity_poly.pdbx_strand_id
1 'polypeptide(L)'
;MATRQIPTPVRAPEHRRDRVAPAQWPVRYVRVLPVAVTVLLLCLPGGAADTASSTHVAPADVASALLVVWCGVTLLRERSRPLGARAALVLAAPAVAFAVAAATSPHPAEAVLGLVRYLQIFVLVPTAVVLLLRSRRELRLAAGAVVVLALVQGAVGVHQYATATGASYQGRTVRAVGTFGPLDVMGMATVVSYGLILLLAGGPA
;
A
#
# COMPACT_ATOMS: atom_id res chain seq x y z
N MET A 1 24.65 -61.09 50.14
CA MET A 1 24.92 -59.95 49.23
C MET A 1 24.40 -60.32 47.85
N ALA A 2 23.21 -59.88 47.47
CA ALA A 2 22.73 -59.75 46.08
C ALA A 2 21.33 -59.14 46.12
N THR A 3 21.23 -57.93 45.57
CA THR A 3 20.18 -56.93 45.81
C THR A 3 18.98 -57.16 44.89
N ARG A 4 17.75 -57.18 45.43
CA ARG A 4 16.50 -57.18 44.64
C ARG A 4 16.41 -55.87 43.83
N GLN A 5 16.42 -55.97 42.50
CA GLN A 5 16.07 -54.86 41.62
C GLN A 5 14.56 -54.64 41.62
N ILE A 6 14.12 -53.44 42.01
CA ILE A 6 12.75 -52.97 41.90
C ILE A 6 12.56 -52.45 40.45
N PRO A 7 11.51 -52.85 39.71
CA PRO A 7 11.26 -52.30 38.38
C PRO A 7 10.89 -50.82 38.49
N THR A 8 11.59 -49.97 37.77
CA THR A 8 11.23 -48.56 37.63
C THR A 8 9.93 -48.42 36.83
N PRO A 9 8.94 -47.63 37.28
CA PRO A 9 7.75 -47.37 36.49
C PRO A 9 8.14 -46.59 35.24
N VAL A 10 7.80 -47.13 34.06
CA VAL A 10 7.89 -46.44 32.77
C VAL A 10 7.01 -45.20 32.84
N ARG A 11 7.62 -44.00 32.78
CA ARG A 11 6.86 -42.75 32.65
C ARG A 11 6.10 -42.78 31.33
N ALA A 12 4.77 -42.76 31.42
CA ALA A 12 3.91 -42.53 30.28
C ALA A 12 4.31 -41.22 29.57
N PRO A 13 4.21 -41.15 28.23
CA PRO A 13 4.50 -39.91 27.51
C PRO A 13 3.54 -38.84 28.03
N GLU A 14 4.12 -37.81 28.65
CA GLU A 14 3.38 -36.59 28.99
C GLU A 14 2.74 -36.08 27.71
N HIS A 15 1.41 -36.17 27.68
CA HIS A 15 0.59 -35.51 26.69
C HIS A 15 0.89 -34.02 26.84
N ARG A 16 1.87 -33.54 26.07
CA ARG A 16 2.19 -32.13 25.86
C ARG A 16 0.88 -31.53 25.36
N ARG A 17 0.07 -31.04 26.31
CA ARG A 17 -1.14 -30.30 26.02
C ARG A 17 -0.69 -29.16 25.14
N ASP A 18 -0.94 -29.33 23.84
CA ASP A 18 -0.79 -28.29 22.85
C ASP A 18 -1.61 -27.13 23.36
N ARG A 19 -0.92 -26.17 24.01
CA ARG A 19 -1.48 -24.87 24.27
C ARG A 19 -1.74 -24.31 22.89
N VAL A 20 -2.97 -24.47 22.42
CA VAL A 20 -3.49 -23.72 21.28
C VAL A 20 -3.23 -22.26 21.65
N ALA A 21 -2.16 -21.71 21.06
CA ALA A 21 -1.82 -20.33 21.25
C ALA A 21 -3.08 -19.53 20.92
N PRO A 22 -3.55 -18.63 21.80
CA PRO A 22 -4.74 -17.84 21.51
C PRO A 22 -4.55 -17.19 20.14
N ALA A 23 -5.60 -17.23 19.31
CA ALA A 23 -5.58 -16.76 17.94
C ALA A 23 -5.15 -15.28 17.88
N GLN A 24 -3.84 -15.06 17.80
CA GLN A 24 -3.15 -13.78 17.60
C GLN A 24 -3.33 -13.25 16.15
N TRP A 25 -4.32 -13.79 15.44
CA TRP A 25 -4.63 -13.50 14.06
C TRP A 25 -5.23 -12.09 13.84
N PRO A 26 -6.13 -11.54 14.70
CA PRO A 26 -6.73 -10.25 14.39
C PRO A 26 -5.73 -9.10 14.54
N VAL A 27 -4.86 -9.12 15.56
CA VAL A 27 -3.90 -8.04 15.84
C VAL A 27 -2.84 -7.88 14.73
N ARG A 28 -2.50 -8.97 14.03
CA ARG A 28 -1.49 -8.95 12.96
C ARG A 28 -1.98 -8.24 11.70
N TYR A 29 -3.26 -8.40 11.34
CA TYR A 29 -3.83 -7.79 10.15
C TYR A 29 -4.16 -6.29 10.32
N VAL A 30 -4.35 -5.81 11.55
CA VAL A 30 -4.59 -4.38 11.84
C VAL A 30 -3.49 -3.47 11.25
N ARG A 31 -2.25 -3.95 11.16
CA ARG A 31 -1.13 -3.14 10.61
C ARG A 31 -1.19 -2.92 9.11
N VAL A 32 -1.79 -3.84 8.36
CA VAL A 32 -1.85 -3.81 6.89
C VAL A 32 -3.16 -3.21 6.39
N LEU A 33 -4.19 -3.21 7.24
CA LEU A 33 -5.50 -2.68 6.91
C LEU A 33 -5.44 -1.23 6.41
N PRO A 34 -4.65 -0.31 7.00
CA PRO A 34 -4.46 1.03 6.45
C PRO A 34 -3.92 1.03 5.02
N VAL A 35 -2.95 0.16 4.70
CA VAL A 35 -2.37 0.05 3.35
C VAL A 35 -3.43 -0.42 2.36
N ALA A 36 -4.17 -1.48 2.70
CA ALA A 36 -5.24 -2.00 1.84
C ALA A 36 -6.35 -0.97 1.63
N VAL A 37 -6.76 -0.26 2.70
CA VAL A 37 -7.76 0.81 2.62
C VAL A 37 -7.28 1.95 1.73
N THR A 38 -6.03 2.42 1.89
CA THR A 38 -5.47 3.45 1.01
C THR A 38 -5.54 3.04 -0.46
N VAL A 39 -5.19 1.79 -0.79
CA VAL A 39 -5.26 1.27 -2.16
C VAL A 39 -6.71 1.20 -2.64
N LEU A 40 -7.62 0.65 -1.84
CA LEU A 40 -9.03 0.48 -2.24
C LEU A 40 -9.77 1.81 -2.39
N LEU A 41 -9.35 2.86 -1.68
CA LEU A 41 -9.93 4.19 -1.85
C LEU A 41 -9.64 4.82 -3.22
N LEU A 42 -8.67 4.31 -4.00
CA LEU A 42 -8.50 4.70 -5.40
C LEU A 42 -9.65 4.21 -6.29
N CYS A 43 -10.50 3.30 -5.82
CA CYS A 43 -11.74 2.94 -6.51
C CYS A 43 -12.79 4.05 -6.46
N LEU A 44 -12.66 5.03 -5.56
CA LEU A 44 -13.60 6.15 -5.52
C LEU A 44 -13.35 7.07 -6.72
N PRO A 45 -14.40 7.64 -7.32
CA PRO A 45 -14.24 8.64 -8.37
C PRO A 45 -13.38 9.79 -7.85
N GLY A 46 -12.23 10.03 -8.51
CA GLY A 46 -11.54 11.29 -8.37
C GLY A 46 -12.48 12.37 -8.91
N GLY A 47 -12.80 13.38 -8.08
CA GLY A 47 -13.70 14.46 -8.49
C GLY A 47 -13.27 15.02 -9.84
N ALA A 48 -14.16 14.92 -10.83
CA ALA A 48 -13.96 15.47 -12.15
C ALA A 48 -14.08 17.00 -12.09
N ALA A 49 -12.98 17.70 -11.78
CA ALA A 49 -12.76 19.11 -12.12
C ALA A 49 -11.32 19.50 -11.77
N ASP A 50 -10.56 19.96 -12.78
CA ASP A 50 -9.41 20.86 -12.68
C ASP A 50 -8.28 20.49 -11.69
N THR A 51 -7.54 19.41 -12.02
CA THR A 51 -6.21 19.10 -11.43
C THR A 51 -5.11 20.13 -11.74
N ALA A 52 -5.42 21.20 -12.48
CA ALA A 52 -4.54 22.36 -12.61
C ALA A 52 -4.46 23.20 -11.33
N SER A 53 -5.39 23.02 -10.39
CA SER A 53 -5.26 23.58 -9.05
C SER A 53 -4.53 22.57 -8.14
N SER A 54 -3.42 23.02 -7.55
CA SER A 54 -2.58 22.26 -6.61
C SER A 54 -3.26 21.89 -5.28
N THR A 55 -4.59 21.97 -5.20
CA THR A 55 -5.37 22.02 -3.96
C THR A 55 -6.46 20.95 -3.86
N HIS A 56 -6.58 20.05 -4.85
CA HIS A 56 -7.52 18.93 -4.73
C HIS A 56 -6.95 17.82 -3.84
N VAL A 57 -7.60 17.60 -2.70
CA VAL A 57 -7.30 16.50 -1.77
C VAL A 57 -8.26 15.35 -2.07
N ALA A 58 -7.73 14.25 -2.61
CA ALA A 58 -8.51 13.04 -2.85
C ALA A 58 -8.69 12.22 -1.55
N PRO A 59 -9.72 11.36 -1.44
CA PRO A 59 -9.86 10.44 -0.31
C PRO A 59 -8.61 9.57 -0.07
N ALA A 60 -7.93 9.18 -1.16
CA ALA A 60 -6.67 8.46 -1.11
C ALA A 60 -5.52 9.28 -0.49
N ASP A 61 -5.50 10.60 -0.70
CA ASP A 61 -4.50 11.50 -0.10
C ASP A 61 -4.66 11.56 1.43
N VAL A 62 -5.90 11.68 1.91
CA VAL A 62 -6.20 11.64 3.35
C VAL A 62 -5.82 10.28 3.94
N ALA A 63 -6.21 9.19 3.29
CA ALA A 63 -5.91 7.86 3.77
C ALA A 63 -4.40 7.56 3.79
N SER A 64 -3.65 8.02 2.80
CA SER A 64 -2.20 7.87 2.76
C SER A 64 -1.50 8.72 3.84
N ALA A 65 -2.01 9.92 4.15
CA ALA A 65 -1.52 10.71 5.27
C ALA A 65 -1.77 10.01 6.62
N LEU A 66 -2.98 9.46 6.81
CA LEU A 66 -3.32 8.67 8.00
C LEU A 66 -2.46 7.41 8.12
N LEU A 67 -2.17 6.73 7.01
CA LEU A 67 -1.25 5.59 6.94
C LEU A 67 0.15 5.97 7.45
N VAL A 68 0.68 7.12 7.02
CA VAL A 68 1.99 7.62 7.46
C VAL A 68 1.99 7.94 8.95
N VAL A 69 0.96 8.65 9.44
CA VAL A 69 0.82 8.95 10.87
C VAL A 69 0.71 7.67 11.70
N TRP A 70 -0.10 6.71 11.26
CA TRP A 70 -0.25 5.42 11.89
C TRP A 70 1.08 4.66 11.96
N CYS A 71 1.84 4.63 10.87
CA CYS A 71 3.17 4.02 10.83
C CYS A 71 4.12 4.68 11.83
N GLY A 72 4.18 6.02 11.85
CA GLY A 72 5.01 6.79 12.77
C GLY A 72 4.68 6.51 14.24
N VAL A 73 3.40 6.56 14.61
CA VAL A 73 2.93 6.25 15.99
C VAL A 73 3.29 4.83 16.38
N THR A 74 3.11 3.87 15.48
CA THR A 74 3.43 2.45 15.72
C THR A 74 4.93 2.25 15.98
N LEU A 75 5.79 2.88 15.18
CA LEU A 75 7.25 2.80 15.34
C LEU A 75 7.72 3.48 16.63
N LEU A 76 7.14 4.64 16.97
CA LEU A 76 7.44 5.36 18.21
C LEU A 76 7.05 4.54 19.44
N ARG A 77 5.88 3.88 19.42
CA ARG A 77 5.42 3.00 20.51
C ARG A 77 6.28 1.75 20.66
N GLU A 78 6.72 1.16 19.56
CA GLU A 78 7.60 -0.02 19.56
C GLU A 78 9.07 0.29 19.81
N ARG A 79 9.46 1.57 19.75
CA ARG A 79 10.86 2.03 19.76
C ARG A 79 11.76 1.29 18.77
N SER A 80 11.18 0.84 17.66
CA SER A 80 11.89 0.12 16.62
C SER A 80 12.50 1.09 15.61
N ARG A 81 13.78 0.89 15.25
CA ARG A 81 14.43 1.58 14.12
C ARG A 81 14.81 0.56 13.04
N PRO A 82 13.85 0.11 12.23
CA PRO A 82 14.05 -1.02 11.33
C PRO A 82 14.71 -0.66 9.97
N LEU A 83 14.88 0.63 9.63
CA LEU A 83 15.47 1.03 8.35
C LEU A 83 16.99 0.85 8.36
N GLY A 84 17.49 -0.02 7.48
CA GLY A 84 18.92 -0.09 7.18
C GLY A 84 19.41 1.16 6.45
N ALA A 85 20.72 1.44 6.55
CA ALA A 85 21.33 2.65 5.99
C ALA A 85 21.11 2.81 4.47
N ARG A 86 21.16 1.70 3.71
CA ARG A 86 20.93 1.72 2.26
C ARG A 86 19.50 2.13 1.91
N ALA A 87 18.50 1.57 2.62
CA ALA A 87 17.10 1.91 2.40
C ALA A 87 16.84 3.38 2.75
N ALA A 88 17.41 3.86 3.87
CA ALA A 88 17.34 5.26 4.25
C ALA A 88 17.96 6.17 3.17
N LEU A 89 19.10 5.80 2.60
CA LEU A 89 19.76 6.57 1.55
C LEU A 89 18.93 6.64 0.25
N VAL A 90 18.39 5.50 -0.19
CA VAL A 90 17.53 5.45 -1.38
C VAL A 90 16.27 6.30 -1.21
N LEU A 91 15.66 6.26 -0.02
CA LEU A 91 14.45 7.06 0.29
C LEU A 91 14.77 8.54 0.53
N ALA A 92 15.96 8.87 1.03
CA ALA A 92 16.39 10.24 1.27
C ALA A 92 16.78 10.97 -0.03
N ALA A 93 17.26 10.26 -1.06
CA ALA A 93 17.70 10.89 -2.30
C ALA A 93 16.58 11.71 -2.99
N PRO A 94 15.35 11.19 -3.19
CA PRO A 94 14.24 12.01 -3.68
C PRO A 94 13.92 13.19 -2.77
N ALA A 95 13.97 13.01 -1.44
CA ALA A 95 13.68 14.08 -0.49
C ALA A 95 14.64 15.26 -0.66
N VAL A 96 15.94 14.98 -0.81
CA VAL A 96 16.95 16.01 -1.06
C VAL A 96 16.72 16.68 -2.40
N ALA A 97 16.43 15.92 -3.46
CA ALA A 97 16.16 16.48 -4.79
C ALA A 97 14.96 17.44 -4.77
N PHE A 98 13.85 17.07 -4.12
CA PHE A 98 12.68 17.94 -3.98
C PHE A 98 12.96 19.16 -3.11
N ALA A 99 13.72 19.01 -2.02
CA ALA A 99 14.10 20.14 -1.17
C ALA A 99 14.96 21.16 -1.93
N VAL A 100 15.92 20.68 -2.72
CA VAL A 100 16.75 21.54 -3.59
C VAL A 100 15.87 22.24 -4.62
N ALA A 101 15.02 21.51 -5.34
CA ALA A 101 14.12 22.08 -6.34
C ALA A 101 13.21 23.17 -5.75
N ALA A 102 12.67 22.93 -4.55
CA ALA A 102 11.84 23.90 -3.85
C ALA A 102 12.63 25.14 -3.40
N ALA A 103 13.85 24.95 -2.88
CA ALA A 103 14.73 26.05 -2.46
C ALA A 103 15.18 26.93 -3.62
N THR A 104 15.28 26.37 -4.82
CA THR A 104 15.63 27.12 -6.05
C THR A 104 14.43 27.69 -6.79
N SER A 105 13.21 27.51 -6.29
CA SER A 105 11.99 27.93 -6.99
C SER A 105 11.81 29.45 -6.92
N PRO A 106 11.40 30.11 -8.02
CA PRO A 106 11.02 31.52 -8.01
C PRO A 106 9.69 31.79 -7.29
N HIS A 107 8.92 30.74 -6.95
CA HIS A 107 7.59 30.85 -6.35
C HIS A 107 7.54 30.02 -5.05
N PRO A 108 7.94 30.60 -3.90
CA PRO A 108 8.19 29.83 -2.68
C PRO A 108 6.92 29.20 -2.09
N ALA A 109 5.77 29.87 -2.19
CA ALA A 109 4.50 29.33 -1.66
C ALA A 109 4.07 28.04 -2.38
N GLU A 110 4.11 28.04 -3.72
CA GLU A 110 3.78 26.87 -4.54
C GLU A 110 4.83 25.76 -4.38
N ALA A 111 6.10 26.14 -4.26
CA ALA A 111 7.21 25.21 -4.07
C ALA A 111 7.07 24.42 -2.76
N VAL A 112 6.64 25.05 -1.67
CA VAL A 112 6.41 24.36 -0.39
C VAL A 112 5.27 23.37 -0.50
N LEU A 113 4.15 23.74 -1.14
CA LEU A 113 3.02 22.82 -1.34
C LEU A 113 3.42 21.62 -2.22
N GLY A 114 4.15 21.87 -3.30
CA GLY A 114 4.71 20.82 -4.16
C GLY A 114 5.68 19.90 -3.41
N LEU A 115 6.55 20.48 -2.58
CA LEU A 115 7.50 19.72 -1.75
C LEU A 115 6.76 18.77 -0.79
N VAL A 116 5.75 19.25 -0.07
CA VAL A 116 4.97 18.42 0.86
C VAL A 116 4.30 17.26 0.12
N ARG A 117 3.67 17.54 -1.04
CA ARG A 117 3.04 16.52 -1.87
C ARG A 117 4.04 15.48 -2.37
N TYR A 118 5.20 15.91 -2.86
CA TYR A 118 6.21 14.99 -3.35
C TYR A 118 6.88 14.17 -2.23
N LEU A 119 7.13 14.76 -1.07
CA LEU A 119 7.60 14.00 0.10
C LEU A 119 6.57 12.94 0.51
N GLN A 120 5.27 13.28 0.51
CA GLN A 120 4.22 12.32 0.81
C GLN A 120 4.25 11.12 -0.16
N ILE A 121 4.21 11.39 -1.47
CA ILE A 121 4.04 10.36 -2.50
C ILE A 121 5.31 9.51 -2.69
N PHE A 122 6.48 10.13 -2.73
CA PHE A 122 7.72 9.45 -3.10
C PHE A 122 8.56 8.96 -1.92
N VAL A 123 8.32 9.48 -0.71
CA VAL A 123 9.16 9.17 0.45
C VAL A 123 8.34 8.58 1.58
N LEU A 124 7.38 9.32 2.12
CA LEU A 124 6.67 8.94 3.33
C LEU A 124 5.78 7.71 3.13
N VAL A 125 4.98 7.68 2.07
CA VAL A 125 4.10 6.54 1.77
C VAL A 125 4.91 5.27 1.45
N PRO A 126 5.91 5.29 0.54
CA PRO A 126 6.76 4.12 0.29
C PRO A 126 7.46 3.63 1.56
N THR A 127 7.98 4.55 2.38
CA THR A 127 8.59 4.20 3.67
C THR A 127 7.58 3.49 4.58
N ALA A 128 6.37 4.05 4.74
CA ALA A 128 5.34 3.48 5.58
C ALA A 128 4.95 2.06 5.12
N VAL A 129 4.80 1.85 3.81
CA VAL A 129 4.47 0.55 3.23
C VAL A 129 5.58 -0.48 3.53
N VAL A 130 6.84 -0.14 3.26
CA VAL A 130 7.98 -1.06 3.52
C VAL A 130 8.09 -1.41 5.01
N LEU A 131 7.78 -0.46 5.90
CA LEU A 131 7.88 -0.68 7.34
C LEU A 131 6.72 -1.48 7.94
N LEU A 132 5.54 -1.40 7.33
CA LEU A 132 4.35 -2.10 7.77
C LEU A 132 4.23 -3.51 7.18
N LEU A 133 4.72 -3.74 5.96
CA LEU A 133 4.69 -5.05 5.31
C LEU A 133 5.90 -5.90 5.74
N ARG A 134 5.78 -6.58 6.88
CA ARG A 134 6.87 -7.37 7.49
C ARG A 134 6.80 -8.86 7.16
N SER A 135 5.66 -9.36 6.66
CA SER A 135 5.50 -10.78 6.32
C SER A 135 4.96 -11.03 4.91
N ARG A 136 5.24 -12.23 4.37
CA ARG A 136 4.71 -12.65 3.06
C ARG A 136 3.17 -12.63 3.00
N ARG A 137 2.48 -12.85 4.12
CA ARG A 137 1.01 -12.82 4.17
C ARG A 137 0.49 -11.38 4.04
N GLU A 138 1.14 -10.46 4.73
CA GLU A 138 0.84 -9.02 4.67
C GLU A 138 1.08 -8.48 3.25
N LEU A 139 2.18 -8.88 2.63
CA LEU A 139 2.47 -8.56 1.23
C LEU A 139 1.40 -9.11 0.28
N ARG A 140 0.98 -10.38 0.45
CA ARG A 140 -0.10 -10.97 -0.37
C ARG A 140 -1.42 -10.24 -0.22
N LEU A 141 -1.76 -9.76 0.97
CA LEU A 141 -2.98 -8.97 1.17
C LEU A 141 -2.91 -7.62 0.47
N ALA A 142 -1.78 -6.90 0.60
CA ALA A 142 -1.58 -5.65 -0.11
C ALA A 142 -1.62 -5.86 -1.63
N ALA A 143 -0.95 -6.91 -2.13
CA ALA A 143 -0.99 -7.28 -3.54
C ALA A 143 -2.43 -7.63 -3.99
N GLY A 144 -3.17 -8.39 -3.18
CA GLY A 144 -4.58 -8.70 -3.43
C GLY A 144 -5.46 -7.46 -3.52
N ALA A 145 -5.23 -6.44 -2.69
CA ALA A 145 -5.93 -5.16 -2.78
C ALA A 145 -5.64 -4.44 -4.12
N VAL A 146 -4.38 -4.46 -4.58
CA VAL A 146 -4.01 -3.89 -5.89
C VAL A 146 -4.65 -4.68 -7.03
N VAL A 147 -4.70 -6.01 -6.94
CA VAL A 147 -5.41 -6.86 -7.91
C VAL A 147 -6.89 -6.50 -7.98
N VAL A 148 -7.56 -6.40 -6.83
CA VAL A 148 -8.98 -5.99 -6.77
C VAL A 148 -9.18 -4.62 -7.40
N LEU A 149 -8.34 -3.64 -7.05
CA LEU A 149 -8.36 -2.32 -7.67
C LEU A 149 -8.22 -2.40 -9.20
N ALA A 150 -7.23 -3.15 -9.70
CA ALA A 150 -7.01 -3.33 -11.13
C ALA A 150 -8.21 -3.97 -11.84
N LEU A 151 -8.83 -5.00 -11.25
CA LEU A 151 -10.01 -5.64 -11.81
C LEU A 151 -11.21 -4.69 -11.86
N VAL A 152 -11.43 -3.91 -10.79
CA VAL A 152 -12.49 -2.89 -10.76
C VAL A 152 -12.24 -1.82 -11.82
N GLN A 153 -11.03 -1.26 -11.90
CA GLN A 153 -10.70 -0.22 -12.88
C GLN A 153 -10.80 -0.75 -14.31
N GLY A 154 -10.30 -1.96 -14.57
CA GLY A 154 -10.41 -2.62 -15.86
C GLY A 154 -11.86 -2.85 -16.26
N ALA A 155 -12.71 -3.36 -15.35
CA ALA A 155 -14.13 -3.57 -15.61
C ALA A 155 -14.87 -2.26 -15.90
N VAL A 156 -14.65 -1.21 -15.10
CA VAL A 156 -15.22 0.13 -15.34
C VAL A 156 -14.74 0.68 -16.68
N GLY A 157 -13.45 0.53 -17.00
CA GLY A 157 -12.88 0.96 -18.27
C GLY A 157 -13.49 0.24 -19.48
N VAL A 158 -13.67 -1.09 -19.41
CA VAL A 158 -14.35 -1.88 -20.44
C VAL A 158 -15.81 -1.43 -20.60
N HIS A 159 -16.51 -1.21 -19.48
CA HIS A 159 -17.88 -0.70 -19.51
C HIS A 159 -17.95 0.68 -20.18
N GLN A 160 -17.03 1.59 -19.84
CA GLN A 160 -16.93 2.93 -20.46
C GLN A 160 -16.71 2.86 -21.96
N TYR A 161 -15.80 1.98 -22.41
CA TYR A 161 -15.54 1.76 -23.83
C TYR A 161 -16.77 1.19 -24.54
N ALA A 162 -17.41 0.17 -23.98
CA ALA A 162 -18.55 -0.52 -24.58
C ALA A 162 -19.81 0.34 -24.67
N THR A 163 -20.00 1.27 -23.73
CA THR A 163 -21.20 2.13 -23.65
C THR A 163 -20.97 3.54 -24.21
N ALA A 164 -19.78 3.83 -24.74
CA ALA A 164 -19.38 5.17 -25.17
C ALA A 164 -19.58 6.25 -24.07
N THR A 165 -19.37 5.87 -22.80
CA THR A 165 -19.41 6.75 -21.62
C THR A 165 -18.00 7.10 -21.11
N GLY A 166 -16.96 6.68 -21.85
CA GLY A 166 -15.58 7.01 -21.55
C GLY A 166 -15.22 8.47 -21.83
N ALA A 167 -13.96 8.82 -21.59
CA ALA A 167 -13.46 10.14 -21.91
C ALA A 167 -13.39 10.36 -23.43
N SER A 168 -13.55 11.61 -23.86
CA SER A 168 -13.42 11.99 -25.27
C SER A 168 -11.98 11.79 -25.75
N TYR A 169 -11.84 11.13 -26.91
CA TYR A 169 -10.61 10.98 -27.67
C TYR A 169 -10.96 11.14 -29.15
N GLN A 170 -10.35 12.11 -29.83
CA GLN A 170 -10.64 12.40 -31.25
C GLN A 170 -12.14 12.60 -31.53
N GLY A 171 -12.84 13.32 -30.64
CA GLY A 171 -14.28 13.60 -30.78
C GLY A 171 -15.21 12.43 -30.42
N ARG A 172 -14.68 11.29 -29.94
CA ARG A 172 -15.49 10.12 -29.55
C ARG A 172 -15.26 9.76 -28.08
N THR A 173 -16.32 9.49 -27.32
CA THR A 173 -16.29 9.14 -25.89
C THR A 173 -15.93 7.68 -25.64
N VAL A 174 -14.79 7.24 -26.19
CA VAL A 174 -14.36 5.83 -26.17
C VAL A 174 -13.20 5.55 -25.22
N ARG A 175 -12.56 6.56 -24.64
CA ARG A 175 -11.36 6.32 -23.83
C ARG A 175 -11.74 5.76 -22.46
N ALA A 176 -11.34 4.52 -22.21
CA ALA A 176 -11.45 3.85 -20.92
C ALA A 176 -10.53 4.53 -19.90
N VAL A 177 -11.12 5.17 -18.90
CA VAL A 177 -10.40 5.95 -17.87
C VAL A 177 -10.67 5.46 -16.46
N GLY A 178 -11.56 4.49 -16.29
CA GLY A 178 -11.95 4.00 -14.98
C GLY A 178 -12.50 5.15 -14.13
N THR A 179 -12.13 5.18 -12.86
CA THR A 179 -12.48 6.26 -11.91
C THR A 179 -11.42 7.36 -11.83
N PHE A 180 -10.34 7.25 -12.62
CA PHE A 180 -9.20 8.18 -12.65
C PHE A 180 -9.48 9.39 -13.54
N GLY A 181 -10.36 9.25 -14.53
CA GLY A 181 -10.75 10.35 -15.40
C GLY A 181 -9.76 10.64 -16.54
N PRO A 182 -10.06 11.66 -17.36
CA PRO A 182 -9.40 11.89 -18.64
C PRO A 182 -7.92 12.29 -18.56
N LEU A 183 -7.49 12.89 -17.45
CA LEU A 183 -6.12 13.38 -17.32
C LEU A 183 -5.17 12.28 -16.82
N ASP A 184 -5.70 11.24 -16.17
CA ASP A 184 -4.93 10.22 -15.48
C ASP A 184 -5.06 8.82 -16.11
N VAL A 185 -5.27 8.77 -17.44
CA VAL A 185 -5.39 7.52 -18.21
C VAL A 185 -4.14 6.65 -18.03
N MET A 186 -2.96 7.27 -18.04
CA MET A 186 -1.68 6.56 -17.87
C MET A 186 -1.55 5.97 -16.46
N GLY A 187 -2.08 6.67 -15.45
CA GLY A 187 -2.14 6.18 -14.07
C GLY A 187 -3.04 4.95 -13.96
N MET A 188 -4.23 5.01 -14.52
CA MET A 188 -5.17 3.89 -14.57
C MET A 188 -4.55 2.67 -15.28
N ALA A 189 -3.97 2.86 -16.46
CA ALA A 189 -3.33 1.77 -17.21
C ALA A 189 -2.18 1.11 -16.45
N THR A 190 -1.39 1.91 -15.73
CA THR A 190 -0.29 1.42 -14.89
C THR A 190 -0.80 0.56 -13.73
N VAL A 191 -1.85 1.02 -13.04
CA VAL A 191 -2.47 0.27 -11.93
C VAL A 191 -3.04 -1.07 -12.43
N VAL A 192 -3.76 -1.06 -13.55
CA VAL A 192 -4.30 -2.28 -14.15
C VAL A 192 -3.18 -3.24 -14.53
N SER A 193 -2.11 -2.74 -15.17
CA SER A 193 -0.96 -3.54 -15.58
C SER A 193 -0.27 -4.20 -14.38
N TYR A 194 0.01 -3.45 -13.31
CA TYR A 194 0.62 -4.00 -12.12
C TYR A 194 -0.29 -4.99 -11.40
N GLY A 195 -1.60 -4.74 -11.33
CA GLY A 195 -2.54 -5.69 -10.76
C GLY A 195 -2.57 -7.02 -11.53
N LEU A 196 -2.53 -6.99 -12.86
CA LEU A 196 -2.43 -8.22 -13.67
C LEU A 196 -1.12 -8.97 -13.45
N ILE A 197 0.01 -8.25 -13.38
CA ILE A 197 1.32 -8.85 -13.06
C ILE A 197 1.27 -9.51 -11.67
N LEU A 198 0.70 -8.84 -10.66
CA LEU A 198 0.56 -9.38 -9.31
C LEU A 198 -0.38 -10.59 -9.25
N LEU A 199 -1.47 -10.56 -10.01
CA LEU A 199 -2.41 -11.68 -10.11
C LEU A 199 -1.74 -12.91 -10.70
N LEU A 200 -1.00 -12.73 -11.81
CA LEU A 200 -0.27 -13.81 -12.49
C LEU A 200 0.88 -14.34 -11.63
N ALA A 201 1.62 -13.46 -10.96
CA ALA A 201 2.70 -13.86 -10.06
C ALA A 201 2.21 -14.54 -8.78
N GLY A 202 0.94 -14.31 -8.39
CA GLY A 202 0.32 -14.88 -7.19
C GLY A 202 -0.41 -16.21 -7.41
N GLY A 203 -0.48 -16.73 -8.65
CA GLY A 203 -1.12 -17.99 -8.98
C GLY A 203 -0.49 -19.20 -8.27
N PRO A 204 -1.24 -20.31 -8.08
CA PRO A 204 -0.68 -21.52 -7.50
C PRO A 204 0.43 -22.08 -8.40
N ALA A 205 1.60 -22.31 -7.81
CA ALA A 205 2.70 -23.06 -8.42
C ALA A 205 2.35 -24.56 -8.48
#